data_AF-A0A7W0MXF5-F1
#
_entry.id   AF-A0A7W0MXF5-F1
#
_cell.length_a   1.000
_cell.length_b   1.000
_cell.length_c   1.000
_cell.angle_alpha   90.00
_cell.angle_beta   90.00
_cell.angle_gamma   90.00
#
_symmetry.space_group_name_H-M   'P 1'
#
loop_
_entity.id
_entity.type
_entity.pdbx_description
1 polymer ?
#
loop_
_entity_poly.entity_id
_entity_poly.type
_entity_poly.pdbx_seq_one_letter_code
_entity_poly.pdbx_strand_id
1 'polypeptide(L)'
;MRAIVGDVPLAGSPFPPIADYAFLSDCEVTALIAPSGNVEWLCAPRLDSPSVFATLLDRDAGGFRLGPADASVPAARRYLPGTMVLETTWGTTTGWVIVRDAL
;
A
#
# COMPACT_ATOMS: atom_id res chain seq x y z
N MET A 1 -20.36 -2.27 -11.73
CA MET A 1 -20.27 -0.80 -11.67
C MET A 1 -20.38 -0.36 -10.22
N ARG A 2 -19.25 -0.15 -9.54
CA ARG A 2 -19.19 0.42 -8.18
C ARG A 2 -18.08 1.47 -8.21
N ALA A 3 -18.43 2.72 -7.94
CA ALA A 3 -17.47 3.81 -7.80
C ALA A 3 -16.72 3.63 -6.48
N ILE A 4 -15.40 3.48 -6.55
CA ILE A 4 -14.53 3.56 -5.37
C ILE A 4 -14.09 5.02 -5.28
N VAL A 5 -14.69 5.75 -4.35
CA VAL A 5 -14.31 7.12 -3.99
C VAL A 5 -13.19 7.03 -2.96
N GLY A 6 -12.04 7.62 -3.26
CA GLY A 6 -10.94 7.73 -2.30
C GLY A 6 -9.55 7.88 -2.90
N ASP A 7 -9.36 8.80 -3.84
CA ASP A 7 -8.20 9.71 -3.89
C ASP A 7 -8.53 10.79 -4.92
N VAL A 8 -8.17 12.06 -4.68
CA VAL A 8 -8.26 13.08 -5.75
C VAL A 8 -7.00 12.91 -6.59
N PRO A 9 -7.07 12.35 -7.80
CA PRO A 9 -5.87 12.16 -8.60
C PRO A 9 -5.51 13.52 -9.21
N LEU A 10 -4.22 13.84 -9.23
CA LEU A 10 -3.70 14.67 -10.30
C LEU A 10 -3.95 13.89 -11.61
N ALA A 11 -5.10 14.15 -12.24
CA ALA A 11 -5.59 13.62 -13.51
C ALA A 11 -5.99 12.12 -13.57
N GLY A 12 -7.17 11.76 -13.06
CA GLY A 12 -8.02 10.67 -13.60
C GLY A 12 -7.45 9.24 -13.75
N SER A 13 -6.25 8.95 -13.26
CA SER A 13 -5.61 7.64 -13.34
C SER A 13 -6.21 6.69 -12.29
N PRO A 14 -6.48 5.42 -12.63
CA PRO A 14 -6.85 4.40 -11.64
C PRO A 14 -5.68 3.98 -10.75
N PHE A 15 -4.47 4.50 -11.00
CA PHE A 15 -3.26 4.24 -10.22
C PHE A 15 -2.86 5.49 -9.42
N PRO A 16 -2.49 5.33 -8.14
CA PRO A 16 -1.81 6.37 -7.37
C PRO A 16 -0.55 6.88 -8.09
N PRO A 17 -0.19 8.16 -7.90
CA PRO A 17 1.12 8.66 -8.30
C PRO A 17 2.24 7.80 -7.72
N ILE A 18 3.30 7.56 -8.52
CA ILE A 18 4.41 6.70 -8.11
C ILE A 18 5.08 7.18 -6.80
N ALA A 19 5.10 8.49 -6.57
CA ALA A 19 5.69 9.11 -5.39
C ALA A 19 4.91 8.83 -4.08
N ASP A 20 3.65 8.40 -4.19
CA ASP A 20 2.79 8.13 -3.03
C ASP A 20 2.92 6.68 -2.54
N TYR A 21 3.62 5.82 -3.29
CA TYR A 21 3.94 4.48 -2.83
C TYR A 21 5.04 4.53 -1.77
N ALA A 22 4.85 3.75 -0.70
CA ALA A 22 5.94 3.49 0.25
C ALA A 22 6.75 2.30 -0.25
N PHE A 23 8.06 2.46 -0.19
CA PHE A 23 9.05 1.45 -0.48
C PHE A 23 9.44 0.69 0.81
N LEU A 24 9.41 -0.64 0.75
CA LEU A 24 10.00 -1.52 1.75
C LEU A 24 11.04 -2.43 1.10
N SER A 25 12.09 -2.78 1.82
CA SER A 25 13.09 -3.77 1.42
C SER A 25 13.81 -4.37 2.63
N ASP A 26 14.25 -5.61 2.52
CA ASP A 26 15.15 -6.30 3.47
C ASP A 26 16.55 -6.51 2.85
N CYS A 27 16.84 -5.80 1.76
CA CYS A 27 18.00 -5.98 0.86
C CYS A 27 17.97 -7.24 -0.02
N GLU A 28 16.99 -8.15 0.11
CA GLU A 28 16.82 -9.31 -0.76
C GLU A 28 15.63 -9.15 -1.72
N VAL A 29 14.53 -8.59 -1.21
CA VAL A 29 13.30 -8.29 -1.95
C VAL A 29 12.86 -6.84 -1.74
N THR A 30 11.82 -6.44 -2.47
CA THR A 30 11.23 -5.11 -2.37
C THR A 30 9.72 -5.22 -2.49
N ALA A 31 9.01 -4.47 -1.66
CA ALA A 31 7.57 -4.28 -1.75
C ALA A 31 7.21 -2.81 -1.95
N LEU A 32 6.16 -2.55 -2.74
CA LEU A 32 5.55 -1.23 -2.86
C LEU A 32 4.14 -1.24 -2.27
N ILE A 33 3.90 -0.32 -1.33
CA ILE A 33 2.64 -0.20 -0.62
C ILE A 33 1.93 1.08 -1.08
N ALA A 34 0.71 0.95 -1.59
CA ALA A 34 -0.14 2.07 -1.96
C ALA A 34 -0.59 2.88 -0.73
N PRO A 35 -1.01 4.15 -0.89
CA PRO A 35 -1.58 4.95 0.19
C PRO A 35 -2.75 4.28 0.92
N SER A 36 -3.51 3.43 0.22
CA SER A 36 -4.62 2.65 0.78
C SER A 36 -4.20 1.47 1.67
N GLY A 37 -2.90 1.26 1.92
CA GLY A 37 -2.37 0.11 2.66
C GLY A 37 -2.42 -1.21 1.88
N ASN A 38 -2.51 -1.14 0.55
CA ASN A 38 -2.45 -2.31 -0.32
C ASN A 38 -0.99 -2.55 -0.75
N VAL A 39 -0.49 -3.77 -0.59
CA VAL A 39 0.77 -4.21 -1.18
C VAL A 39 0.52 -4.49 -2.66
N GLU A 40 0.99 -3.59 -3.53
CA GLU A 40 0.69 -3.61 -4.96
C GLU A 40 1.81 -4.17 -5.82
N TRP A 41 3.01 -4.28 -5.26
CA TRP A 41 4.16 -4.90 -5.89
C TRP A 41 4.94 -5.72 -4.87
N LEU A 42 5.28 -6.96 -5.21
CA LEU A 42 6.22 -7.80 -4.48
C LEU A 42 6.74 -8.91 -5.40
N CYS A 43 8.06 -9.04 -5.50
CA CYS A 43 8.71 -10.22 -6.08
C CYS A 43 9.35 -11.02 -4.95
N ALA A 44 9.05 -12.32 -4.86
CA ALA A 44 9.58 -13.21 -3.84
C ALA A 44 9.88 -14.60 -4.44
N PRO A 45 10.94 -15.30 -3.99
CA PRO A 45 11.79 -14.98 -2.84
C PRO A 45 12.95 -14.03 -3.14
N ARG A 46 13.12 -13.57 -4.38
CA ARG A 46 14.18 -12.61 -4.78
C ARG A 46 13.60 -11.46 -5.60
N LEU A 47 14.32 -10.34 -5.65
CA LEU A 47 13.94 -9.19 -6.47
C LEU A 47 13.65 -9.52 -7.95
N ASP A 48 14.36 -10.49 -8.53
CA ASP A 48 14.23 -10.92 -9.93
C ASP A 48 13.21 -12.05 -10.15
N SER A 49 12.51 -12.48 -9.09
CA SER A 49 11.51 -13.55 -9.18
C SER A 49 10.22 -13.05 -9.84
N PRO A 50 9.37 -13.95 -10.35
CA PRO A 50 8.01 -13.60 -10.74
C PRO A 50 7.28 -12.84 -9.62
N SER A 51 6.52 -11.83 -9.99
CA SER A 51 5.76 -11.02 -9.03
C SER A 51 4.64 -11.83 -8.38
N VAL A 52 4.59 -11.81 -7.05
CA VAL A 52 3.46 -12.32 -6.26
C VAL A 52 2.28 -11.34 -6.34
N PHE A 53 2.57 -10.04 -6.33
CA PHE A 53 1.60 -8.96 -6.52
C PHE A 53 2.09 -8.03 -7.63
N ALA A 54 1.17 -7.64 -8.53
CA ALA A 54 1.46 -6.72 -9.62
C ALA A 54 0.32 -5.73 -9.89
N THR A 55 -0.48 -5.41 -8.86
CA THR A 55 -1.54 -4.38 -8.90
C THR A 55 -1.04 -3.03 -9.43
N LEU A 56 0.26 -2.74 -9.27
CA LEU A 56 0.92 -1.54 -9.82
C LEU A 56 0.87 -1.47 -11.35
N LEU A 57 0.90 -2.61 -12.05
CA LEU A 57 0.89 -2.70 -13.51
C LEU A 57 -0.52 -2.97 -14.06
N ASP A 58 -1.31 -3.76 -13.35
CA ASP A 58 -2.68 -4.11 -13.70
C ASP A 58 -3.49 -4.28 -12.42
N ARG A 59 -4.60 -3.54 -12.27
CA ARG A 59 -5.42 -3.54 -11.05
C ARG A 59 -6.01 -4.91 -10.69
N ASP A 60 -6.05 -5.84 -11.65
CA ASP A 60 -6.52 -7.21 -11.45
C ASP A 60 -5.38 -8.21 -11.19
N ALA A 61 -4.10 -7.79 -11.27
CA ALA A 61 -2.93 -8.66 -11.11
C ALA A 61 -2.52 -8.90 -9.64
N GLY A 62 -3.51 -8.90 -8.74
CA GLY A 62 -3.36 -9.33 -7.35
C GLY A 62 -2.64 -8.33 -6.44
N GLY A 63 -3.10 -8.26 -5.20
CA GLY A 63 -2.55 -7.42 -4.13
C GLY A 63 -3.04 -7.91 -2.78
N PHE A 64 -2.41 -7.43 -1.71
CA PHE A 64 -2.78 -7.76 -0.34
C PHE A 64 -2.98 -6.49 0.48
N ARG A 65 -4.17 -6.33 1.06
CA ARG A 65 -4.52 -5.14 1.84
C ARG A 65 -4.85 -5.51 3.27
N LEU A 66 -4.25 -4.81 4.22
CA LEU A 66 -4.61 -4.87 5.63
C LEU A 66 -5.05 -3.48 6.10
N GLY A 67 -6.28 -3.39 6.60
CA GLY A 67 -6.86 -2.16 7.12
C GLY A 67 -8.35 -2.34 7.44
N PRO A 68 -9.01 -1.31 7.99
CA PRO A 68 -10.45 -1.35 8.24
C PRO A 68 -11.23 -1.56 6.95
N ALA A 69 -12.30 -2.35 7.03
CA ALA A 69 -13.15 -2.65 5.87
C ALA A 69 -13.96 -1.44 5.39
N ASP A 70 -14.24 -0.49 6.29
CA ASP A 70 -15.07 0.70 6.07
C ASP A 70 -14.28 1.98 5.77
N ALA A 71 -12.94 1.91 5.71
CA ALA A 71 -12.08 3.05 5.40
C ALA A 71 -11.17 2.75 4.21
N SER A 72 -11.08 3.68 3.25
CA SER A 72 -10.15 3.61 2.11
C SER A 72 -8.95 4.54 2.29
N VAL A 73 -9.10 5.62 3.06
CA VAL A 73 -8.10 6.65 3.27
C VAL A 73 -7.57 6.57 4.70
N PRO A 74 -6.25 6.41 4.91
CA PRO A 74 -5.67 6.42 6.25
C PRO A 74 -5.67 7.84 6.86
N ALA A 75 -5.70 7.92 8.18
CA ALA A 75 -5.64 9.18 8.91
C ALA A 75 -4.22 9.78 8.92
N ALA A 76 -3.20 8.93 8.97
CA ALA A 76 -1.80 9.33 8.89
C ALA A 76 -0.93 8.18 8.39
N ARG A 77 0.19 8.53 7.78
CA ARG A 77 1.17 7.57 7.28
C ARG A 77 2.58 8.12 7.43
N ARG A 78 3.49 7.30 7.94
CA ARG A 78 4.91 7.69 8.11
C ARG A 78 5.81 6.47 8.18
N TYR A 79 7.08 6.64 7.87
CA TYR A 79 8.09 5.70 8.33
C TYR A 79 8.38 5.94 9.81
N LEU A 80 8.59 4.85 10.56
CA LEU A 80 9.11 4.96 11.92
C LEU A 80 10.56 5.50 11.87
N PRO A 81 10.89 6.55 12.63
CA PRO A 81 12.20 7.18 12.56
C PRO A 81 13.36 6.19 12.73
N GLY A 82 14.34 6.27 11.83
CA GLY A 82 15.52 5.39 11.85
C GLY A 82 15.27 3.97 11.35
N THR A 83 14.09 3.69 10.78
CA THR A 83 13.74 2.37 10.23
C THR A 83 13.07 2.53 8.87
N MET A 84 12.94 1.43 8.14
CA MET A 84 12.09 1.36 6.96
C MET A 84 10.72 0.74 7.28
N VAL A 85 10.31 0.69 8.54
CA VAL A 85 8.97 0.21 8.91
C VAL A 85 7.95 1.29 8.58
N LEU A 86 6.96 0.95 7.76
CA LEU A 86 5.86 1.84 7.43
C LEU A 86 4.77 1.72 8.50
N GLU A 87 4.41 2.84 9.13
CA GLU A 87 3.29 2.94 10.05
C GLU A 87 2.12 3.65 9.37
N THR A 88 0.99 2.94 9.25
CA THR A 88 -0.26 3.47 8.71
C THR A 88 -1.31 3.51 9.81
N THR A 89 -1.78 4.72 10.14
CA THR A 89 -2.82 4.94 11.16
C THR A 89 -4.17 5.06 10.49
N TRP A 90 -5.14 4.30 10.98
CA TRP A 90 -6.51 4.29 10.50
C TRP A 90 -7.46 4.73 11.61
N GLY A 91 -8.36 5.66 11.30
CA GLY A 91 -9.50 5.99 12.14
C GLY A 91 -10.78 5.38 11.55
N THR A 92 -11.61 4.79 12.39
CA THR A 92 -12.95 4.32 12.06
C THR A 92 -13.97 5.03 12.95
N THR A 93 -15.27 4.83 12.67
CA THR A 93 -16.33 5.39 13.52
C THR A 93 -16.29 4.82 14.95
N THR A 94 -15.75 3.61 15.12
CA THR A 94 -15.78 2.85 16.38
C THR A 94 -14.44 2.80 17.10
N GLY A 95 -13.34 3.24 16.48
CA GLY A 95 -12.02 3.19 17.07
C GLY A 95 -10.90 3.57 16.11
N TRP A 96 -9.69 3.13 16.42
CA TRP A 96 -8.52 3.34 15.58
C TRP A 96 -7.64 2.10 15.59
N VAL A 97 -6.88 1.91 14.51
CA VAL A 97 -5.90 0.84 14.38
C VAL A 97 -4.63 1.38 13.75
N ILE A 98 -3.48 0.90 14.23
CA ILE A 98 -2.18 1.15 13.62
C ILE A 98 -1.72 -0.15 12.96
N VAL A 99 -1.43 -0.07 11.67
CA VAL A 99 -0.82 -1.14 10.90
C VAL A 99 0.65 -0.80 10.69
N ARG A 100 1.53 -1.78 10.88
CA ARG A 100 2.97 -1.64 10.67
C ARG A 100 3.41 -2.69 9.66
N ASP A 101 3.90 -2.21 8.51
CA ASP A 101 4.39 -3.05 7.44
C ASP A 101 5.93 -3.03 7.44
N ALA A 102 6.52 -4.21 7.34
CA ALA A 102 7.96 -4.42 7.30
C ALA A 102 8.27 -5.69 6.47
N LEU A 103 9.49 -5.77 5.95
CA LEU A 103 10.07 -6.96 5.36
C LEU A 103 11.15 -7.51 6.31
#